data_AF-A0A0L0LM17-F1
#
_entry.id   AF-A0A0L0LM17-F1
#
_cell.length_a   1.000
_cell.length_b   1.000
_cell.length_c   1.000
_cell.angle_alpha   90.00
_cell.angle_beta   90.00
_cell.angle_gamma   90.00
#
_symmetry.space_group_name_H-M   'P 1'
#
loop_
_entity.id
_entity.type
_entity.pdbx_description
1 polymer ?
#
loop_
_entity_poly.entity_id
_entity_poly.type
_entity_poly.pdbx_seq_one_letter_code
_entity_poly.pdbx_strand_id
1 'polypeptide(L)'
;MTPEKILAVARMYRERLEREHIPKHAMDPNRRFSPNMTGFHHQMLGHAHYMLDAVEQYAPDPSREQKTMQRLAACQTLLWLAGWYTKNEIKSHLQEADELAAID
;
A
#
# COMPACT_ATOMS: atom_id res chain seq x y z
N MET A 1 -8.19 -10.09 8.33
CA MET A 1 -8.78 -8.95 7.62
C MET A 1 -9.42 -9.51 6.36
N THR A 2 -10.65 -9.14 6.03
CA THR A 2 -11.33 -9.76 4.88
C THR A 2 -10.77 -9.21 3.55
N PRO A 3 -10.93 -9.93 2.43
CA PRO A 3 -10.59 -9.43 1.09
C PRO A 3 -11.15 -8.04 0.79
N GLU A 4 -12.39 -7.77 1.18
CA GLU A 4 -13.09 -6.51 0.94
C GLU A 4 -12.39 -5.35 1.66
N LYS A 5 -11.97 -5.57 2.91
CA LYS A 5 -11.22 -4.59 3.70
C LYS A 5 -9.85 -4.28 3.11
N ILE A 6 -9.15 -5.32 2.67
CA ILE A 6 -7.86 -5.18 1.98
C ILE A 6 -8.04 -4.32 0.73
N LEU A 7 -9.08 -4.58 -0.07
CA LEU A 7 -9.37 -3.83 -1.29
C LEU A 7 -9.78 -2.38 -0.99
N ALA A 8 -10.56 -2.13 0.06
CA ALA A 8 -10.92 -0.77 0.47
C ALA A 8 -9.69 0.07 0.83
N VAL A 9 -8.79 -0.47 1.66
CA VAL A 9 -7.53 0.20 2.03
C VAL A 9 -6.63 0.39 0.79
N ALA A 10 -6.52 -0.62 -0.07
CA ALA A 10 -5.72 -0.54 -1.28
C ALA A 10 -6.24 0.57 -2.23
N ARG A 11 -7.56 0.67 -2.42
CA ARG A 11 -8.20 1.72 -3.22
C ARG A 11 -7.95 3.11 -2.66
N MET A 12 -8.13 3.30 -1.35
CA MET A 12 -7.86 4.59 -0.71
C MET A 12 -6.41 5.05 -0.92
N TYR A 13 -5.42 4.15 -0.82
CA TYR A 13 -4.04 4.47 -1.14
C TYR A 13 -3.84 4.78 -2.63
N ARG A 14 -4.46 3.98 -3.53
CA ARG A 14 -4.39 4.18 -4.97
C ARG A 14 -4.95 5.53 -5.39
N GLU A 15 -6.13 5.89 -4.91
CA GLU A 15 -6.79 7.16 -5.23
C GLU A 15 -5.90 8.36 -4.86
N ARG A 16 -5.25 8.33 -3.70
CA ARG A 16 -4.30 9.38 -3.34
C ARG A 16 -3.08 9.40 -4.28
N LEU A 17 -2.50 8.25 -4.59
CA LEU A 17 -1.33 8.15 -5.48
C LEU A 17 -1.65 8.64 -6.90
N GLU A 18 -2.83 8.29 -7.42
CA GLU A 18 -3.30 8.72 -8.74
C GLU A 18 -3.62 10.22 -8.76
N ARG A 19 -4.27 10.75 -7.72
CA ARG A 19 -4.56 12.18 -7.58
C ARG A 19 -3.30 13.05 -7.57
N GLU A 20 -2.23 12.57 -6.93
CA GLU A 20 -0.94 13.26 -6.89
C GLU A 20 -0.03 12.92 -8.09
N HIS A 21 -0.58 12.25 -9.12
CA HIS A 21 0.14 11.87 -10.34
C HIS A 21 1.42 11.06 -10.09
N ILE A 22 1.44 10.22 -9.06
CA ILE A 22 2.60 9.37 -8.76
C ILE A 22 2.66 8.23 -9.79
N PRO A 23 3.72 8.12 -10.61
CA PRO A 23 3.83 7.06 -11.59
C PRO A 23 4.10 5.72 -10.90
N LYS A 24 3.50 4.64 -11.44
CA LYS A 24 3.80 3.27 -11.01
C LYS A 24 5.22 2.90 -11.43
N HIS A 25 6.05 2.50 -10.47
CA HIS A 25 7.41 2.04 -10.76
C HIS A 25 7.77 0.83 -9.90
N ALA A 26 8.06 -0.30 -10.54
CA ALA A 26 8.64 -1.44 -9.85
C ALA A 26 10.09 -1.10 -9.46
N MET A 27 10.43 -1.27 -8.19
CA MET A 27 11.81 -1.12 -7.74
C MET A 27 12.66 -2.28 -8.27
N ASP A 28 13.89 -1.98 -8.67
CA ASP A 28 14.91 -2.98 -8.94
C ASP A 28 15.24 -3.73 -7.64
N PRO A 29 15.04 -5.05 -7.56
CA PRO A 29 15.33 -5.82 -6.35
C PRO A 29 16.80 -5.78 -5.92
N ASN A 30 17.72 -5.40 -6.82
CA ASN A 30 19.14 -5.23 -6.52
C ASN A 30 19.47 -3.84 -5.96
N ARG A 31 18.53 -2.89 -6.01
CA ARG A 31 18.70 -1.54 -5.46
C ARG A 31 18.03 -1.42 -4.10
N ARG A 32 18.77 -0.84 -3.15
CA ARG A 32 18.22 -0.43 -1.86
C ARG A 32 17.83 1.05 -1.92
N PHE A 33 16.72 1.38 -1.26
CA PHE A 33 16.39 2.75 -0.92
C PHE A 33 17.55 3.39 -0.15
N SER A 34 18.25 4.34 -0.78
CA SER A 34 19.26 5.17 -0.10
C SER A 34 18.71 6.58 0.09
N PRO A 35 18.66 7.11 1.33
CA PRO A 35 18.15 8.45 1.62
C PRO A 35 18.84 9.57 0.81
N ASN A 36 20.05 9.30 0.33
CA ASN A 36 20.85 10.24 -0.46
C ASN A 36 20.47 10.27 -1.95
N MET A 37 19.52 9.44 -2.39
CA MET A 37 19.04 9.43 -3.78
C MET A 37 18.08 10.60 -4.03
N THR A 38 18.35 11.36 -5.08
CA THR A 38 17.39 12.36 -5.58
C THR A 38 16.07 11.67 -5.91
N GLY A 39 14.96 12.21 -5.40
CA GLY A 39 13.63 11.64 -5.60
C GLY A 39 13.36 10.36 -4.80
N PHE A 40 14.12 10.08 -3.74
CA PHE A 40 13.95 8.92 -2.85
C PHE A 40 12.49 8.68 -2.44
N HIS A 41 11.81 9.72 -1.93
CA HIS A 41 10.41 9.62 -1.53
C HIS A 41 9.50 9.31 -2.73
N HIS A 42 9.74 9.93 -3.89
CA HIS A 42 8.98 9.64 -5.11
C HIS A 42 9.16 8.20 -5.59
N GLN A 43 10.36 7.62 -5.47
CA GLN A 43 10.59 6.22 -5.82
C GLN A 43 9.88 5.27 -4.85
N MET A 44 9.85 5.58 -3.56
CA MET A 44 9.08 4.81 -2.57
C MET A 44 7.59 4.83 -2.90
N LEU A 45 7.05 6.01 -3.23
CA LEU A 45 5.64 6.18 -3.59
C LEU A 45 5.30 5.46 -4.90
N GLY A 46 6.17 5.55 -5.90
CA GLY A 46 5.99 4.82 -7.16
C GLY A 46 6.01 3.31 -6.97
N HIS A 47 6.86 2.81 -6.05
CA HIS A 47 6.89 1.38 -5.71
C HIS A 47 5.69 0.94 -4.88
N ALA A 48 5.23 1.77 -3.94
CA ALA A 48 3.97 1.56 -3.24
C ALA A 48 2.80 1.46 -4.23
N HIS A 49 2.72 2.39 -5.19
CA HIS A 49 1.71 2.38 -6.24
C HIS A 49 1.76 1.11 -7.08
N TYR A 50 2.95 0.67 -7.49
CA TYR A 50 3.13 -0.59 -8.21
C TYR A 50 2.65 -1.82 -7.40
N MET A 51 2.90 -1.85 -6.09
CA MET A 51 2.51 -2.99 -5.25
C MET A 51 1.00 -3.13 -5.06
N LEU A 52 0.23 -2.04 -5.17
CA LEU A 52 -1.22 -2.07 -5.04
C LEU A 52 -1.90 -2.93 -6.12
N ASP A 53 -1.31 -3.02 -7.33
CA ASP A 53 -1.81 -3.92 -8.37
C ASP A 53 -1.77 -5.39 -7.93
N ALA A 54 -0.69 -5.80 -7.25
CA ALA A 54 -0.58 -7.16 -6.72
C ALA A 54 -1.52 -7.40 -5.53
N VAL A 55 -1.73 -6.40 -4.68
CA VAL A 55 -2.68 -6.50 -3.55
C VAL A 55 -4.09 -6.72 -4.08
N GLU A 56 -4.53 -5.91 -5.05
CA GLU A 56 -5.86 -6.03 -5.66
C GLU A 56 -6.04 -7.34 -6.43
N GLN A 57 -4.98 -7.82 -7.09
CA GLN A 57 -5.01 -9.10 -7.79
C GLN A 57 -5.12 -10.29 -6.82
N TYR A 58 -4.46 -10.23 -5.67
CA TYR A 58 -4.34 -11.38 -4.76
C TYR A 58 -5.40 -11.41 -3.67
N ALA A 59 -5.97 -10.26 -3.29
CA ALA A 59 -6.97 -10.19 -2.22
C ALA A 59 -8.18 -11.11 -2.42
N PRO A 60 -8.73 -11.30 -3.64
CA PRO A 60 -9.87 -12.19 -3.84
C PRO A 60 -9.56 -13.69 -3.71
N ASP A 61 -8.28 -14.09 -3.68
CA ASP A 61 -7.85 -15.49 -3.61
C ASP A 61 -7.39 -15.86 -2.20
N PRO A 62 -8.17 -16.66 -1.43
CA PRO A 62 -7.82 -17.06 -0.07
C PRO A 62 -6.48 -17.80 0.01
N SER A 63 -6.08 -18.54 -1.04
CA SER A 63 -4.79 -19.25 -1.05
C SER A 63 -3.59 -18.30 -1.06
N ARG A 64 -3.81 -17.02 -1.35
CA ARG A 64 -2.79 -15.97 -1.41
C ARG A 64 -2.86 -14.99 -0.26
N GLU A 65 -3.71 -15.22 0.75
CA GLU A 65 -3.92 -14.29 1.88
C GLU A 65 -2.60 -13.80 2.49
N GLN A 66 -1.69 -14.72 2.82
CA GLN A 66 -0.39 -14.35 3.40
C GLN A 66 0.41 -13.41 2.49
N LYS A 67 0.42 -13.68 1.18
CA LYS A 67 1.13 -12.86 0.19
C LYS A 67 0.47 -11.50 0.03
N THR A 68 -0.86 -11.44 0.04
CA THR A 68 -1.64 -10.20 0.02
C THR A 68 -1.30 -9.33 1.23
N MET A 69 -1.30 -9.90 2.43
CA MET A 69 -0.97 -9.20 3.68
C MET A 69 0.47 -8.68 3.69
N GLN A 70 1.43 -9.49 3.24
CA GLN A 70 2.83 -9.05 3.11
C GLN A 70 2.98 -7.87 2.15
N ARG A 71 2.28 -7.89 1.01
CA ARG A 71 2.32 -6.80 0.02
C ARG A 71 1.68 -5.53 0.54
N LEU A 72 0.54 -5.64 1.22
CA LEU A 72 -0.12 -4.49 1.84
C LEU A 72 0.75 -3.86 2.93
N ALA A 73 1.34 -4.68 3.80
CA ALA A 73 2.25 -4.20 4.85
C ALA A 73 3.51 -3.51 4.26
N ALA A 74 4.05 -4.04 3.16
CA ALA A 74 5.15 -3.40 2.44
C ALA A 74 4.73 -2.04 1.86
N CYS A 75 3.55 -1.95 1.23
CA CYS A 75 2.99 -0.70 0.72
C CYS A 75 2.83 0.35 1.84
N GLN A 76 2.21 -0.03 2.96
CA GLN A 76 2.03 0.83 4.13
C GLN A 76 3.37 1.32 4.69
N THR A 77 4.37 0.44 4.75
CA THR A 77 5.72 0.80 5.18
C THR A 77 6.34 1.85 4.26
N LEU A 78 6.22 1.70 2.94
CA LEU A 78 6.76 2.68 1.99
C LEU A 78 6.05 4.02 2.09
N LEU A 79 4.72 4.03 2.24
CA LEU A 79 3.97 5.26 2.42
C LEU A 79 4.37 5.99 3.72
N TRP A 80 4.64 5.23 4.79
CA TRP A 80 5.17 5.78 6.03
C TRP A 80 6.57 6.37 5.87
N LEU A 81 7.49 5.62 5.26
CA LEU A 81 8.86 6.09 5.00
C LEU A 81 8.90 7.28 4.03
N ALA A 82 7.94 7.37 3.12
CA ALA A 82 7.75 8.52 2.24
C ALA A 82 7.13 9.74 2.94
N GLY A 83 6.73 9.61 4.21
CA GLY A 83 6.10 10.68 5.00
C GLY A 83 4.65 10.98 4.60
N TRP A 84 4.00 10.10 3.84
CA TRP A 84 2.62 10.30 3.38
C TRP A 84 1.57 9.99 4.45
N TYR A 85 1.90 9.05 5.33
CA TYR A 85 1.08 8.69 6.47
C TYR A 85 1.97 8.43 7.69
N THR A 86 1.44 8.72 8.85
CA THR A 86 1.97 8.31 10.14
C THR A 86 1.60 6.86 10.43
N LYS A 87 2.30 6.24 11.40
CA LYS A 87 1.94 4.90 11.89
C LYS A 87 0.51 4.87 12.47
N ASN A 88 0.07 5.96 13.09
CA ASN A 88 -1.27 6.06 13.67
C ASN A 88 -2.33 6.10 12.57
N GLU A 89 -2.15 6.91 11.52
CA GLU A 89 -3.06 6.94 10.37
C GLU A 89 -3.12 5.56 9.68
N ILE A 90 -1.98 4.90 9.46
CA ILE A 90 -1.97 3.53 8.92
C ILE A 90 -2.78 2.57 9.78
N LYS A 91 -2.67 2.64 11.10
CA LYS A 91 -3.45 1.82 12.02
C LYS A 91 -4.94 2.15 11.94
N SER A 92 -5.29 3.43 11.90
CA SER A 92 -6.69 3.90 11.77
C SER A 92 -7.32 3.39 10.48
N HIS A 93 -6.63 3.43 9.35
CA HIS A 93 -7.15 2.90 8.08
C HIS A 93 -7.52 1.41 8.16
N LEU A 94 -6.75 0.63 8.92
CA LEU A 94 -7.03 -0.80 9.14
C LEU A 94 -8.25 -0.99 10.05
N GLN A 95 -8.42 -0.12 11.06
CA GLN A 95 -9.56 -0.16 12.00
C GLN A 95 -10.87 0.31 11.34
N GLU A 96 -10.83 1.40 10.57
CA GLU A 96 -11.99 1.90 9.82
C GLU A 96 -12.47 0.88 8.78
N ALA A 97 -11.53 0.23 8.08
CA ALA A 97 -11.86 -0.90 7.23
C ALA A 97 -12.50 -2.03 8.05
N ASP A 98 -12.05 -2.25 9.30
CA ASP A 98 -12.61 -3.27 10.16
C ASP A 98 -14.07 -3.00 10.58
N GLU A 99 -14.39 -1.74 10.90
CA GLU A 99 -15.70 -1.26 11.34
C GLU A 99 -16.72 -1.23 10.20
N LEU A 100 -16.35 -0.80 9.00
CA LEU A 100 -17.26 -0.72 7.86
C LEU A 100 -17.81 -2.08 7.40
N ALA A 101 -17.05 -3.17 7.58
CA ALA A 101 -17.55 -4.51 7.23
C ALA A 101 -18.32 -5.20 8.37
N ALA A 102 -18.42 -4.58 9.55
CA ALA A 102 -19.21 -5.10 10.66
C ALA A 102 -20.66 -4.59 10.65
N ILE A 103 -21.00 -3.73 9.68
CA ILE A 103 -22.32 -3.09 9.52
C ILE A 103 -23.18 -3.82 8.45
N ASP A 104 -22.60 -4.79 7.72
CA ASP A 104 -23.28 -5.70 6.80
C ASP A 104 -23.44 -7.12 7.39
#